data_AF-A0AB74VQ57-F1
#
_entry.id   AF-A0AB74VQ57-F1
#
_cell.length_a   1.000
_cell.length_b   1.000
_cell.length_c   1.000
_cell.angle_alpha   90.00
_cell.angle_beta   90.00
_cell.angle_gamma   90.00
#
_symmetry.space_group_name_H-M   'P 1'
#
loop_
_entity.id
_entity.type
_entity.pdbx_description
1 polymer ?
#
loop_
_entity_poly.entity_id
_entity_poly.type
_entity_poly.pdbx_seq_one_letter_code
_entity_poly.pdbx_strand_id
1 'polypeptide(L)'
;MGDNIIKPATFRLNEDDINRFKEFASQNNLNQQEAFTSLLNTLELSNAKNNLGDRAKSIEVFQTTVNSLVKFYINSLEENTTTEERIREELSQQINTKDNAISALYEQVQDLKNERGSLKNQITELEDKNKLLFDKNNNLEAEIVDKSKAIEIANRNNNNLQDQVAEYKEYKNINIELEKSLESIKKDNNLLVSDKTSLGNVVTKLQGEIDNKDNMINFYKDQVEKLEQAERDSKTEIKNLQDKYAGEIDKLKADHKVEMENSLKALEEHLMDKNNLEFQKKDLEMQKLQNEIDGLNRQLTGKN
;
A
#
# COMPACT_ATOMS: atom_id res chain seq x y z
N MET A 1 -148.81 41.89 95.70
CA MET A 1 -148.35 41.56 97.07
C MET A 1 -146.84 41.43 97.03
N GLY A 2 -146.14 42.26 97.81
CA GLY A 2 -144.76 42.03 98.28
C GLY A 2 -143.61 42.35 97.33
N ASP A 3 -143.23 43.62 97.22
CA ASP A 3 -141.87 44.02 96.80
C ASP A 3 -140.84 43.44 97.79
N ASN A 4 -140.04 42.48 97.34
CA ASN A 4 -138.96 41.92 98.15
C ASN A 4 -137.69 42.77 97.95
N ILE A 5 -137.61 43.86 98.69
CA ILE A 5 -136.41 44.70 98.78
C ILE A 5 -135.33 43.88 99.50
N ILE A 6 -134.37 43.34 98.75
CA ILE A 6 -133.18 42.67 99.30
C ILE A 6 -132.33 43.74 99.99
N LYS A 7 -132.29 43.73 101.32
CA LYS A 7 -131.36 44.55 102.10
C LYS A 7 -129.94 44.00 101.91
N PRO A 8 -128.91 44.86 101.73
CA PRO A 8 -127.52 44.41 101.73
C PRO A 8 -127.19 43.71 103.05
N ALA A 9 -126.74 42.47 102.98
CA ALA A 9 -126.26 41.72 104.13
C ALA A 9 -124.77 42.04 104.34
N THR A 10 -124.46 42.83 105.37
CA THR A 10 -123.06 43.12 105.72
C THR A 10 -122.55 42.00 106.62
N PHE A 11 -121.67 41.14 106.09
CA PHE A 11 -120.98 40.13 106.90
C PHE A 11 -119.90 40.81 107.74
N ARG A 12 -119.94 40.63 109.06
CA ARG A 12 -118.83 41.02 109.95
C ARG A 12 -117.84 39.88 110.01
N LEU A 13 -116.75 40.00 109.25
CA LEU A 13 -115.58 39.11 109.35
C LEU A 13 -114.54 39.78 110.25
N ASN A 14 -113.80 38.99 111.02
CA ASN A 14 -112.64 39.50 111.76
C ASN A 14 -111.49 39.79 110.78
N GLU A 15 -110.51 40.60 111.20
CA GLU A 15 -109.38 40.97 110.34
C GLU A 15 -108.55 39.77 109.88
N ASP A 16 -108.44 38.72 110.69
CA ASP A 16 -107.63 37.54 110.40
C ASP A 16 -108.24 36.72 109.23
N ASP A 17 -109.56 36.54 109.23
CA ASP A 17 -110.31 35.87 108.16
C ASP A 17 -110.29 36.69 106.87
N ILE A 18 -110.35 38.03 106.97
CA ILE A 18 -110.23 38.92 105.80
C ILE A 18 -108.82 38.80 105.20
N ASN A 19 -107.78 38.74 106.03
CA ASN A 19 -106.40 38.61 105.57
C ASN A 19 -106.17 37.25 104.89
N ARG A 20 -106.66 36.15 105.48
CA ARG A 20 -106.58 34.81 104.86
C ARG A 20 -107.32 34.74 103.52
N PHE A 21 -108.50 35.36 103.43
CA PHE A 21 -109.25 35.41 102.18
C PHE A 21 -108.53 36.20 101.09
N LYS A 22 -107.92 37.35 101.46
CA LYS A 22 -107.08 38.12 100.53
C LYS A 22 -105.85 37.36 100.09
N GLU A 23 -105.20 36.65 101.01
CA GLU A 23 -104.02 35.84 100.72
C GLU A 23 -104.36 34.70 99.75
N PHE A 24 -105.48 34.00 99.97
CA PHE A 24 -106.02 33.02 99.04
C PHE A 24 -106.30 33.62 97.64
N ALA A 25 -106.93 34.80 97.60
CA ALA A 25 -107.23 35.49 96.34
C ALA A 25 -105.93 35.86 95.59
N SER A 26 -104.94 36.41 96.30
CA SER A 26 -103.64 36.79 95.72
C SER A 26 -102.83 35.60 95.23
N GLN A 27 -102.77 34.50 95.99
CA GLN A 27 -102.05 33.28 95.58
C GLN A 27 -102.61 32.67 94.29
N ASN A 28 -103.92 32.81 94.08
CA ASN A 28 -104.61 32.28 92.89
C ASN A 28 -104.81 33.34 91.80
N ASN A 29 -104.22 34.54 91.94
CA ASN A 29 -104.37 35.67 91.02
C ASN A 29 -105.83 36.08 90.74
N LEU A 30 -106.69 36.03 91.75
CA LEU A 30 -108.12 36.35 91.66
C LEU A 30 -108.45 37.68 92.36
N ASN A 31 -109.43 38.43 91.85
CA ASN A 31 -110.01 39.54 92.59
C ASN A 31 -110.97 39.02 93.69
N GLN A 32 -111.39 39.88 94.63
CA GLN A 32 -112.19 39.44 95.78
C GLN A 32 -113.53 38.79 95.39
N GLN A 33 -114.16 39.23 94.30
CA GLN A 33 -115.43 38.65 93.83
C GLN A 33 -115.20 37.29 93.16
N GLU A 34 -114.13 37.16 92.37
CA GLU A 34 -113.72 35.90 91.75
C GLU A 34 -113.27 34.87 92.78
N ALA A 35 -112.52 35.29 93.80
CA ALA A 35 -112.10 34.44 94.91
C ALA A 35 -113.31 33.94 95.71
N PHE A 36 -114.31 34.81 95.96
CA PHE A 36 -115.54 34.42 96.64
C PHE A 36 -116.36 33.44 95.79
N THR A 37 -116.47 33.71 94.49
CA THR A 37 -117.15 32.82 93.53
C THR A 37 -116.43 31.46 93.42
N SER A 38 -115.09 31.45 93.42
CA SER A 38 -114.28 30.23 93.42
C SER A 38 -114.48 29.42 94.71
N LEU A 39 -114.54 30.09 95.87
CA LEU A 39 -114.87 29.45 97.14
C LEU A 39 -116.30 28.89 97.14
N LEU A 40 -117.28 29.63 96.61
CA LEU A 40 -118.65 29.17 96.47
C LEU A 40 -118.74 27.95 95.55
N ASN A 41 -118.10 28.00 94.37
CA ASN A 41 -118.02 26.88 93.43
C ASN A 41 -117.31 25.68 94.05
N THR A 42 -116.27 25.89 94.86
CA THR A 42 -115.57 24.81 95.56
C THR A 42 -116.44 24.19 96.65
N LEU A 43 -117.22 25.00 97.38
CA LEU A 43 -118.18 24.54 98.38
C LEU A 43 -119.36 23.81 97.72
N GLU A 44 -119.86 24.31 96.59
CA GLU A 44 -120.88 23.66 95.76
C GLU A 44 -120.37 22.36 95.14
N LEU A 45 -119.13 22.33 94.64
CA LEU A 45 -118.47 21.11 94.16
C LEU A 45 -118.26 20.10 95.29
N SER A 46 -117.90 20.55 96.50
CA SER A 46 -117.74 19.69 97.67
C SER A 46 -119.08 19.13 98.15
N ASN A 47 -120.13 19.95 98.17
CA ASN A 47 -121.50 19.51 98.44
C ASN A 47 -122.03 18.58 97.33
N ALA A 48 -121.70 18.83 96.06
CA ALA A 48 -122.02 17.94 94.94
C ALA A 48 -121.25 16.62 95.03
N LYS A 49 -119.99 16.62 95.50
CA LYS A 49 -119.18 15.44 95.76
C LYS A 49 -119.77 14.56 96.88
N ASN A 50 -120.34 15.20 97.90
CA ASN A 50 -121.00 14.50 99.02
C ASN A 50 -122.40 13.97 98.64
N ASN A 51 -123.08 14.58 97.67
CA ASN A 51 -124.41 14.15 97.20
C ASN A 51 -124.40 13.23 95.95
N LEU A 52 -123.25 13.03 95.30
CA LEU A 52 -123.11 12.14 94.14
C LEU A 52 -122.23 10.95 94.49
N GLY A 53 -122.84 9.86 94.96
CA GLY A 53 -122.22 8.53 94.90
C GLY A 53 -121.93 8.11 93.44
N ASP A 54 -121.22 6.98 93.29
CA ASP A 54 -120.85 6.20 92.08
C ASP A 54 -120.23 6.91 90.85
N ARG A 55 -120.41 8.23 90.66
CA ARG A 55 -119.84 9.00 89.53
C ARG A 55 -118.40 9.47 89.72
N ALA A 56 -117.90 9.54 90.95
CA ALA A 56 -116.51 9.89 91.25
C ALA A 56 -115.53 8.89 90.61
N LYS A 57 -115.85 7.60 90.65
CA LYS A 57 -115.07 6.53 89.99
C LYS A 57 -115.05 6.69 88.47
N SER A 58 -116.17 7.07 87.85
CA SER A 58 -116.23 7.28 86.40
C SER A 58 -115.38 8.45 85.93
N ILE A 59 -115.32 9.54 86.70
CA ILE A 59 -114.45 10.69 86.43
C ILE A 59 -112.97 10.30 86.58
N GLU A 60 -112.63 9.50 87.60
CA GLU A 60 -111.29 8.97 87.82
C GLU A 60 -110.82 8.03 86.70
N VAL A 61 -111.72 7.16 86.20
CA VAL A 61 -111.46 6.27 85.05
C VAL A 61 -111.25 7.09 83.78
N PHE A 62 -112.04 8.12 83.54
CA PHE A 62 -111.85 9.04 82.40
C PHE A 62 -110.50 9.75 82.48
N GLN A 63 -110.16 10.33 83.63
CA GLN A 63 -108.89 11.03 83.83
C GLN A 63 -107.69 10.09 83.66
N THR A 64 -107.77 8.86 84.17
CA THR A 64 -106.76 7.81 83.96
C THR A 64 -106.62 7.44 82.48
N THR A 65 -107.74 7.34 81.76
CA THR A 65 -107.76 7.03 80.33
C THR A 65 -107.13 8.16 79.52
N VAL A 66 -107.47 9.42 79.79
CA VAL A 66 -106.87 10.61 79.15
C VAL A 66 -105.37 10.68 79.44
N ASN A 67 -104.95 10.47 80.69
CA ASN A 67 -103.52 10.44 81.04
C ASN A 67 -102.78 9.31 80.33
N SER A 68 -103.43 8.16 80.13
CA SER A 68 -102.84 7.03 79.39
C SER A 68 -102.71 7.35 77.90
N LEU A 69 -103.71 7.99 77.29
CA LEU A 69 -103.63 8.47 75.90
C LEU A 69 -102.53 9.51 75.71
N VAL A 70 -102.39 10.46 76.64
CA VAL A 70 -101.30 11.45 76.63
C VAL A 70 -99.94 10.75 76.76
N LYS A 71 -99.81 9.75 77.63
CA LYS A 71 -98.57 8.94 77.74
C LYS A 71 -98.26 8.18 76.45
N PHE A 72 -99.25 7.53 75.81
CA PHE A 72 -99.03 6.86 74.52
C PHE A 72 -98.59 7.83 73.43
N TYR A 73 -99.17 9.03 73.40
CA TYR A 73 -98.78 10.06 72.45
C TYR A 73 -97.34 10.54 72.69
N ILE A 74 -96.97 10.83 73.95
CA ILE A 74 -95.60 11.21 74.33
C ILE A 74 -94.62 10.11 73.95
N ASN A 75 -94.90 8.85 74.31
CA ASN A 75 -94.04 7.71 73.95
C ASN A 75 -93.88 7.57 72.43
N SER A 76 -94.94 7.76 71.65
CA SER A 76 -94.86 7.69 70.18
C SER A 76 -94.03 8.83 69.59
N LEU A 77 -94.11 10.05 70.16
CA LEU A 77 -93.25 11.17 69.77
C LEU A 77 -91.79 10.92 70.14
N GLU A 78 -91.52 10.38 71.33
CA GLU A 78 -90.18 9.99 71.77
C GLU A 78 -89.60 8.89 70.86
N GLU A 79 -90.35 7.82 70.60
CA GLU A 79 -89.96 6.74 69.68
C GLU A 79 -89.66 7.24 68.26
N ASN A 80 -90.48 8.17 67.75
CA ASN A 80 -90.23 8.80 66.45
C ASN A 80 -88.94 9.61 66.46
N THR A 81 -88.76 10.45 67.49
CA THR A 81 -87.55 11.27 67.64
C THR A 81 -86.29 10.40 67.70
N THR A 82 -86.29 9.34 68.52
CA THR A 82 -85.17 8.39 68.60
C THR A 82 -84.94 7.65 67.28
N THR A 83 -86.00 7.27 66.57
CA THR A 83 -85.89 6.61 65.26
C THR A 83 -85.27 7.55 64.23
N GLU A 84 -85.70 8.81 64.22
CA GLU A 84 -85.16 9.84 63.31
C GLU A 84 -83.70 10.15 63.61
N GLU A 85 -83.32 10.27 64.88
CA GLU A 85 -81.92 10.44 65.31
C GLU A 85 -81.05 9.27 64.83
N ARG A 86 -81.50 8.03 65.02
CA ARG A 86 -80.78 6.84 64.54
C ARG A 86 -80.61 6.86 63.02
N ILE A 87 -81.66 7.20 62.27
CA ILE A 87 -81.59 7.30 60.80
C ILE A 87 -80.59 8.38 60.38
N ARG A 88 -80.60 9.55 61.03
CA ARG A 88 -79.64 10.64 60.75
C ARG A 88 -78.21 10.20 61.04
N GLU A 89 -77.99 9.49 62.14
CA GLU A 89 -76.66 8.98 62.50
C GLU A 89 -76.16 7.94 61.49
N GLU A 90 -76.98 6.95 61.13
CA GLU A 90 -76.64 5.93 60.13
C GLU A 90 -76.34 6.57 58.76
N LEU A 91 -77.18 7.53 58.34
CA LEU A 91 -76.97 8.26 57.08
C LEU A 91 -75.68 9.07 57.12
N SER A 92 -75.40 9.76 58.24
CA SER A 92 -74.17 10.53 58.42
C SER A 92 -72.93 9.64 58.37
N GLN A 93 -72.96 8.49 59.06
CA GLN A 93 -71.88 7.50 58.99
C GLN A 93 -71.67 6.97 57.57
N GLN A 94 -72.75 6.71 56.83
CA GLN A 94 -72.66 6.24 55.46
C GLN A 94 -72.09 7.31 54.52
N ILE A 95 -72.50 8.57 54.66
CA ILE A 95 -71.97 9.71 53.89
C ILE A 95 -70.47 9.86 54.17
N ASN A 96 -70.08 9.93 55.45
CA ASN A 96 -68.67 10.07 55.83
C ASN A 96 -67.82 8.91 55.29
N THR A 97 -68.33 7.67 55.34
CA THR A 97 -67.62 6.50 54.79
C THR A 97 -67.45 6.60 53.27
N LYS A 98 -68.49 7.04 52.56
CA LYS A 98 -68.43 7.24 51.11
C LYS A 98 -67.49 8.39 50.72
N ASP A 99 -67.53 9.50 51.44
CA ASP A 99 -66.65 10.66 51.20
C ASP A 99 -65.18 10.30 51.44
N ASN A 100 -64.89 9.51 52.48
CA ASN A 100 -63.56 8.97 52.73
C ASN A 100 -63.11 8.03 51.59
N ALA A 101 -63.99 7.14 51.12
CA ALA A 101 -63.68 6.25 50.00
C ALA A 101 -63.46 7.03 48.68
N ILE A 102 -64.25 8.07 48.41
CA ILE A 102 -64.08 8.94 47.25
C ILE A 102 -62.74 9.66 47.33
N SER A 103 -62.39 10.22 48.49
CA SER A 103 -61.10 10.90 48.70
C SER A 103 -59.92 9.97 48.45
N ALA A 104 -59.96 8.75 49.01
CA ALA A 104 -58.92 7.75 48.80
C ALA A 104 -58.79 7.32 47.32
N LEU A 105 -59.91 7.15 46.62
CA LEU A 105 -59.92 6.84 45.18
C LEU A 105 -59.36 8.01 44.35
N TYR A 106 -59.65 9.25 44.72
CA TYR A 106 -59.10 10.44 44.05
C TYR A 106 -57.58 10.52 44.20
N GLU A 107 -57.06 10.28 45.41
CA GLU A 107 -55.61 10.21 45.65
C GLU A 107 -54.95 9.11 44.82
N GLN A 108 -55.53 7.90 44.82
CA GLN A 108 -55.01 6.78 44.05
C GLN A 108 -54.99 7.07 42.54
N VAL A 109 -56.02 7.71 41.99
CA VAL A 109 -56.07 8.11 40.58
C VAL A 109 -54.99 9.14 40.26
N GLN A 110 -54.74 10.08 41.16
CA GLN A 110 -53.72 11.10 40.97
C GLN A 110 -52.31 10.49 41.01
N ASP A 111 -52.06 9.57 41.92
CA ASP A 111 -50.79 8.84 42.02
C ASP A 111 -50.52 8.01 40.76
N LEU A 112 -51.51 7.24 40.30
CA LEU A 112 -51.40 6.46 39.06
C LEU A 112 -51.16 7.36 37.83
N LYS A 113 -51.77 8.55 37.81
CA LYS A 113 -51.56 9.52 36.73
C LYS A 113 -50.13 10.07 36.73
N ASN A 114 -49.58 10.35 37.91
CA ASN A 114 -48.20 10.79 38.07
C ASN A 114 -47.21 9.69 37.67
N GLU A 115 -47.43 8.45 38.13
CA GLU A 115 -46.61 7.29 37.78
C GLU A 115 -46.62 7.03 36.27
N ARG A 116 -47.79 7.05 35.64
CA ARG A 116 -47.92 6.92 34.18
C ARG A 116 -47.16 8.03 33.44
N GLY A 117 -47.15 9.26 33.97
CA GLY A 117 -46.37 10.36 33.42
C GLY A 117 -44.87 10.09 33.50
N SER A 118 -44.38 9.61 34.65
CA SER A 118 -42.99 9.23 34.86
C SER A 118 -42.56 8.10 33.92
N LEU A 119 -43.36 7.03 33.82
CA LEU A 119 -43.09 5.90 32.93
C LEU A 119 -43.06 6.33 31.46
N LYS A 120 -43.95 7.24 31.05
CA LYS A 120 -43.95 7.77 29.68
C LYS A 120 -42.65 8.52 29.36
N ASN A 121 -42.15 9.33 30.30
CA ASN A 121 -40.87 10.03 30.12
C ASN A 121 -39.70 9.04 30.05
N GLN A 122 -39.69 8.00 30.88
CA GLN A 122 -38.66 6.95 30.81
C GLN A 122 -38.70 6.20 29.47
N ILE A 123 -39.88 5.91 28.94
CA ILE A 123 -40.02 5.28 27.61
C ILE A 123 -39.41 6.17 26.53
N THR A 124 -39.73 7.47 26.52
CA THR A 124 -39.16 8.40 25.52
C THR A 124 -37.63 8.50 25.63
N GLU A 125 -37.07 8.53 26.85
CA GLU A 125 -35.61 8.53 27.04
C GLU A 125 -34.96 7.23 26.55
N LEU A 126 -35.63 6.08 26.73
CA LEU A 126 -35.15 4.79 26.25
C LEU A 126 -35.21 4.70 24.72
N GLU A 127 -36.27 5.23 24.10
CA GLU A 127 -36.40 5.31 22.65
C GLU A 127 -35.28 6.16 22.02
N ASP A 128 -34.98 7.33 22.60
CA ASP A 128 -33.89 8.19 22.16
C ASP A 128 -32.52 7.51 22.31
N LYS A 129 -32.28 6.84 23.44
CA LYS A 129 -31.05 6.05 23.65
C LYS A 129 -30.93 4.91 22.65
N ASN A 130 -32.01 4.20 22.37
CA ASN A 130 -32.01 3.13 21.38
C ASN A 130 -31.69 3.65 19.97
N LYS A 131 -32.23 4.81 19.60
CA LYS A 131 -31.92 5.45 18.32
C LYS A 131 -30.44 5.83 18.22
N LEU A 132 -29.88 6.43 19.27
CA LEU A 132 -28.44 6.76 19.33
C LEU A 132 -27.56 5.51 19.24
N LEU A 133 -27.95 4.42 19.93
CA LEU A 133 -27.22 3.15 19.84
C LEU A 133 -27.29 2.55 18.45
N PHE A 134 -28.47 2.61 17.80
CA PHE A 134 -28.65 2.14 16.43
C PHE A 134 -27.76 2.89 15.44
N ASP A 135 -27.74 4.23 15.51
CA ASP A 135 -26.89 5.07 14.66
C ASP A 135 -25.40 4.77 14.89
N LYS A 136 -25.00 4.59 16.16
CA LYS A 136 -23.62 4.21 16.51
C LYS A 136 -23.26 2.83 15.95
N ASN A 137 -24.19 1.87 15.98
CA ASN A 137 -23.95 0.53 15.46
C ASN A 137 -23.77 0.53 13.94
N ASN A 138 -24.59 1.29 13.21
CA ASN A 138 -24.46 1.45 11.76
C ASN A 138 -23.11 2.09 11.38
N ASN A 139 -22.67 3.10 12.15
CA ASN A 139 -21.37 3.73 11.92
C ASN A 139 -20.21 2.74 12.17
N LEU A 140 -20.31 1.92 13.22
CA LEU A 140 -19.31 0.88 13.49
C LEU A 140 -19.29 -0.19 12.40
N GLU A 141 -20.44 -0.61 11.88
CA GLU A 141 -20.52 -1.54 10.75
C GLU A 141 -19.85 -0.95 9.50
N ALA A 142 -20.10 0.32 9.18
CA ALA A 142 -19.43 0.99 8.07
C ALA A 142 -17.91 1.03 8.26
N GLU A 143 -17.43 1.35 9.47
CA GLU A 143 -16.01 1.38 9.79
C GLU A 143 -15.36 -0.02 9.67
N ILE A 144 -16.07 -1.07 10.08
CA ILE A 144 -15.62 -2.47 9.94
C ILE A 144 -15.46 -2.85 8.46
N VAL A 145 -16.42 -2.47 7.61
CA VAL A 145 -16.37 -2.72 6.16
C VAL A 145 -15.15 -2.02 5.54
N ASP A 146 -14.92 -0.76 5.89
CA ASP A 146 -13.80 0.01 5.34
C ASP A 146 -12.43 -0.52 5.82
N LYS A 147 -12.30 -0.88 7.10
CA LYS A 147 -11.09 -1.56 7.61
C LYS A 147 -10.87 -2.90 6.92
N SER A 148 -11.93 -3.67 6.64
CA SER A 148 -11.82 -4.96 5.95
C SER A 148 -11.28 -4.78 4.53
N LYS A 149 -11.76 -3.79 3.78
CA LYS A 149 -11.21 -3.44 2.45
C LYS A 149 -9.75 -3.02 2.55
N ALA A 150 -9.38 -2.22 3.55
CA ALA A 150 -7.99 -1.81 3.75
C ALA A 150 -7.07 -3.01 4.03
N ILE A 151 -7.52 -3.99 4.82
CA ILE A 151 -6.79 -5.23 5.07
C ILE A 151 -6.63 -6.05 3.79
N GLU A 152 -7.66 -6.17 2.96
CA GLU A 152 -7.56 -6.86 1.66
C GLU A 152 -6.50 -6.22 0.75
N ILE A 153 -6.48 -4.88 0.67
CA ILE A 153 -5.49 -4.14 -0.12
C ILE A 153 -4.07 -4.38 0.43
N ALA A 154 -3.89 -4.29 1.76
CA ALA A 154 -2.62 -4.54 2.41
C ALA A 154 -2.11 -5.96 2.14
N ASN A 155 -2.99 -6.96 2.19
CA ASN A 155 -2.64 -8.35 1.88
C ASN A 155 -2.24 -8.54 0.42
N ARG A 156 -2.95 -7.92 -0.53
CA ARG A 156 -2.56 -7.94 -1.96
C ARG A 156 -1.18 -7.33 -2.17
N ASN A 157 -0.90 -6.19 -1.54
CA ASN A 157 0.40 -5.54 -1.64
C ASN A 157 1.52 -6.40 -1.03
N ASN A 158 1.27 -7.05 0.10
CA ASN A 158 2.23 -7.93 0.74
C ASN A 158 2.57 -9.14 -0.15
N ASN A 159 1.57 -9.75 -0.78
CA ASN A 159 1.79 -10.84 -1.74
C ASN A 159 2.63 -10.37 -2.93
N ASN A 160 2.31 -9.21 -3.51
CA ASN A 160 3.11 -8.66 -4.63
C ASN A 160 4.58 -8.41 -4.23
N LEU A 161 4.81 -7.85 -3.03
CA LEU A 161 6.16 -7.66 -2.51
C LEU A 161 6.90 -8.99 -2.31
N GLN A 162 6.20 -10.05 -1.87
CA GLN A 162 6.80 -11.38 -1.75
C GLN A 162 7.22 -11.93 -3.11
N ASP A 163 6.37 -11.77 -4.14
CA ASP A 163 6.67 -12.18 -5.51
C ASP A 163 7.91 -11.41 -6.05
N GLN A 164 7.94 -10.08 -5.88
CA GLN A 164 9.09 -9.26 -6.27
C GLN A 164 10.38 -9.66 -5.56
N VAL A 165 10.30 -10.00 -4.27
CA VAL A 165 11.46 -10.49 -3.50
C VAL A 165 11.94 -11.85 -4.01
N ALA A 166 11.03 -12.74 -4.44
CA ALA A 166 11.39 -14.00 -5.05
C ALA A 166 12.12 -13.80 -6.38
N GLU A 167 11.57 -12.97 -7.28
CA GLU A 167 12.22 -12.61 -8.55
C GLU A 167 13.62 -11.99 -8.33
N TYR A 168 13.75 -11.09 -7.36
CA TYR A 168 15.04 -10.47 -7.06
C TYR A 168 16.10 -11.48 -6.59
N LYS A 169 15.70 -12.51 -5.84
CA LYS A 169 16.60 -13.59 -5.44
C LYS A 169 17.08 -14.39 -6.66
N GLU A 170 16.21 -14.64 -7.63
CA GLU A 170 16.58 -15.31 -8.88
C GLU A 170 17.58 -14.46 -9.69
N TYR A 171 17.31 -13.16 -9.87
CA TYR A 171 18.26 -12.27 -10.54
C TYR A 171 19.62 -12.22 -9.85
N LYS A 172 19.64 -12.23 -8.52
CA LYS A 172 20.89 -12.29 -7.75
C LYS A 172 21.68 -13.56 -8.04
N ASN A 173 21.01 -14.72 -8.13
CA ASN A 173 21.67 -15.98 -8.45
C ASN A 173 22.23 -15.97 -9.88
N ILE A 174 21.46 -15.47 -10.85
CA ILE A 174 21.92 -15.30 -12.24
C ILE A 174 23.17 -14.41 -12.29
N ASN A 175 23.19 -13.30 -11.56
CA ASN A 175 24.36 -12.43 -11.50
C ASN A 175 25.60 -13.15 -10.95
N ILE A 176 25.44 -13.98 -9.91
CA ILE A 176 26.55 -14.78 -9.37
C ILE A 176 27.09 -15.76 -10.43
N GLU A 177 26.22 -16.37 -11.24
CA GLU A 177 26.64 -17.26 -12.34
C GLU A 177 27.35 -16.50 -13.46
N LEU A 178 26.84 -15.32 -13.83
CA LEU A 178 27.46 -14.45 -14.82
C LEU A 178 28.85 -13.99 -14.36
N GLU A 179 29.01 -13.61 -13.10
CA GLU A 179 30.31 -13.24 -12.51
C GLU A 179 31.31 -14.40 -12.59
N LYS A 180 30.89 -15.63 -12.27
CA LYS A 180 31.75 -16.82 -12.41
C LYS A 180 32.17 -17.07 -13.85
N SER A 181 31.23 -16.96 -14.80
CA SER A 181 31.50 -17.13 -16.23
C SER A 181 32.49 -16.08 -16.73
N LEU A 182 32.29 -14.82 -16.34
CA LEU A 182 33.17 -13.70 -16.69
C LEU A 182 34.59 -13.91 -16.17
N GLU A 183 34.74 -14.42 -14.95
CA GLU A 183 36.06 -14.73 -14.38
C GLU A 183 36.76 -15.88 -15.13
N SER A 184 36.00 -16.92 -15.55
CA SER A 184 36.53 -17.99 -16.40
C SER A 184 37.03 -17.46 -17.75
N ILE A 185 36.23 -16.64 -18.42
CA ILE A 185 36.59 -16.04 -19.72
C ILE A 185 37.83 -15.15 -19.59
N LYS A 186 37.94 -14.38 -18.50
CA LYS A 186 39.15 -13.58 -18.23
C LYS A 186 40.39 -14.45 -18.11
N LYS A 187 40.30 -15.56 -17.38
CA LYS A 187 41.41 -16.51 -17.23
C LYS A 187 41.83 -17.08 -18.60
N ASP A 188 40.87 -17.51 -19.41
CA ASP A 188 41.13 -18.06 -20.74
C ASP A 188 41.76 -17.01 -21.67
N ASN A 189 41.27 -15.76 -21.63
CA ASN A 189 41.83 -14.67 -22.41
C ASN A 189 43.28 -14.36 -21.99
N ASN A 190 43.59 -14.38 -20.69
CA ASN A 190 44.96 -14.20 -20.21
C ASN A 190 45.90 -15.31 -20.72
N LEU A 191 45.44 -16.56 -20.77
CA LEU A 191 46.19 -17.67 -21.37
C LEU A 191 46.43 -17.44 -22.86
N LEU A 192 45.40 -17.08 -23.61
CA LEU A 192 45.51 -16.78 -25.04
C LEU A 192 46.48 -15.62 -25.34
N VAL A 193 46.48 -14.58 -24.51
CA VAL A 193 47.43 -13.46 -24.63
C VAL A 193 48.87 -13.93 -24.39
N SER A 194 49.10 -14.79 -23.39
CA SER A 194 50.40 -15.38 -23.12
C SER A 194 50.88 -16.25 -24.30
N ASP A 195 50.01 -17.11 -24.84
CA ASP A 195 50.32 -17.96 -26.00
C ASP A 195 50.63 -17.11 -27.24
N LYS A 196 49.81 -16.07 -27.51
CA LYS A 196 50.04 -15.13 -28.60
C LYS A 196 51.39 -14.42 -28.48
N THR A 197 51.77 -14.01 -27.27
CA THR A 197 53.07 -13.37 -27.02
C THR A 197 54.22 -14.35 -27.28
N SER A 198 54.09 -15.58 -26.82
CA SER A 198 55.08 -16.64 -27.03
C SER A 198 55.26 -16.96 -28.51
N LEU A 199 54.16 -17.10 -29.26
CA LEU A 199 54.18 -17.27 -30.71
C LEU A 199 54.82 -16.06 -31.43
N GLY A 200 54.52 -14.84 -31.01
CA GLY A 200 55.13 -13.62 -31.55
C GLY A 200 56.66 -13.59 -31.39
N ASN A 201 57.17 -14.08 -30.26
CA ASN A 201 58.61 -14.21 -30.03
C ASN A 201 59.25 -15.24 -30.97
N VAL A 202 58.58 -16.38 -31.20
CA VAL A 202 59.04 -17.40 -32.15
C VAL A 202 59.06 -16.85 -33.58
N VAL A 203 58.01 -16.14 -33.99
CA VAL A 203 57.94 -15.49 -35.32
C VAL A 203 59.09 -14.50 -35.49
N THR A 204 59.34 -13.64 -34.49
CA THR A 204 60.47 -12.69 -34.52
C THR A 204 61.81 -13.40 -34.66
N LYS A 205 62.02 -14.50 -33.93
CA LYS A 205 63.25 -15.30 -34.03
C LYS A 205 63.41 -15.91 -35.43
N LEU A 206 62.36 -16.53 -35.97
CA LEU A 206 62.38 -17.12 -37.31
C LEU A 206 62.62 -16.06 -38.38
N GLN A 207 62.05 -14.87 -38.24
CA GLN A 207 62.31 -13.75 -39.15
C GLN A 207 63.80 -13.36 -39.13
N GLY A 208 64.42 -13.24 -37.95
CA GLY A 208 65.86 -12.97 -37.87
C GLY A 208 66.73 -14.08 -38.47
N GLU A 209 66.32 -15.34 -38.36
CA GLU A 209 66.99 -16.47 -39.03
C GLU A 209 66.85 -16.40 -40.56
N ILE A 210 65.68 -15.99 -41.07
CA ILE A 210 65.44 -15.76 -42.50
C ILE A 210 66.31 -14.62 -43.01
N ASP A 211 66.29 -13.45 -42.34
CA ASP A 211 67.08 -12.28 -42.74
C ASP A 211 68.58 -12.59 -42.78
N ASN A 212 69.08 -13.38 -41.81
CA ASN A 212 70.46 -13.83 -41.81
C ASN A 212 70.77 -14.75 -43.00
N LYS A 213 69.88 -15.71 -43.30
CA LYS A 213 70.04 -16.57 -44.48
C LYS A 213 69.99 -15.78 -45.78
N ASP A 214 69.11 -14.80 -45.90
CA ASP A 214 69.02 -13.92 -47.07
C ASP A 214 70.30 -13.09 -47.25
N ASN A 215 70.85 -12.56 -46.15
CA ASN A 215 72.16 -11.88 -46.18
C ASN A 215 73.29 -12.83 -46.60
N MET A 216 73.30 -14.07 -46.12
CA MET A 216 74.26 -15.08 -46.54
C MET A 216 74.11 -15.43 -48.03
N ILE A 217 72.87 -15.60 -48.52
CA ILE A 217 72.58 -15.85 -49.93
C ILE A 217 73.10 -14.71 -50.79
N ASN A 218 72.81 -13.46 -50.42
CA ASN A 218 73.30 -12.28 -51.14
C ASN A 218 74.83 -12.21 -51.13
N PHE A 219 75.49 -12.47 -50.00
CA PHE A 219 76.95 -12.52 -49.92
C PHE A 219 77.55 -13.58 -50.85
N TYR A 220 77.02 -14.80 -50.84
CA TYR A 220 77.51 -15.86 -51.73
C TYR A 220 77.21 -15.54 -53.20
N LYS A 221 76.07 -14.91 -53.50
CA LYS A 221 75.74 -14.46 -54.85
C LYS A 221 76.74 -13.42 -55.36
N ASP A 222 77.07 -12.41 -54.56
CA ASP A 222 78.10 -11.40 -54.91
C ASP A 222 79.47 -12.04 -55.15
N GLN A 223 79.83 -13.05 -54.35
CA GLN A 223 81.09 -13.77 -54.53
C GLN A 223 81.11 -14.58 -55.83
N VAL A 224 79.99 -15.21 -56.18
CA VAL A 224 79.83 -15.90 -57.47
C VAL A 224 79.94 -14.91 -58.63
N GLU A 225 79.26 -13.76 -58.56
CA GLU A 225 79.35 -12.73 -59.61
C GLU A 225 80.79 -12.21 -59.81
N LYS A 226 81.55 -12.02 -58.73
CA LYS A 226 82.97 -11.64 -58.82
C LYS A 226 83.84 -12.72 -59.47
N LEU A 227 83.61 -13.98 -59.12
CA LEU A 227 84.32 -15.11 -59.73
C LEU A 227 83.98 -15.25 -61.21
N GLU A 228 82.70 -15.12 -61.58
CA GLU A 228 82.25 -15.12 -62.97
C GLU A 228 82.89 -13.96 -63.77
N GLN A 229 83.00 -12.77 -63.17
CA GLN A 229 83.67 -11.63 -63.82
C GLN A 229 85.17 -11.89 -63.99
N ALA A 230 85.86 -12.39 -62.97
CA ALA A 230 87.26 -12.75 -63.05
C ALA A 230 87.53 -13.85 -64.11
N GLU A 231 86.62 -14.81 -64.26
CA GLU A 231 86.66 -15.83 -65.32
C GLU A 231 86.53 -15.18 -66.70
N ARG A 232 85.57 -14.25 -66.89
CA ARG A 232 85.40 -13.51 -68.16
C ARG A 232 86.64 -12.68 -68.50
N ASP A 233 87.21 -11.99 -67.52
CA ASP A 233 88.41 -11.17 -67.70
C ASP A 233 89.60 -12.06 -68.09
N SER A 234 89.81 -13.17 -67.36
CA SER A 234 90.86 -14.16 -67.67
C SER A 234 90.69 -14.73 -69.08
N LYS A 235 89.45 -15.05 -69.49
CA LYS A 235 89.15 -15.55 -70.84
C LYS A 235 89.44 -14.51 -71.93
N THR A 236 89.18 -13.23 -71.65
CA THR A 236 89.50 -12.12 -72.55
C THR A 236 91.00 -11.93 -72.66
N GLU A 237 91.73 -12.01 -71.55
CA GLU A 237 93.19 -11.91 -71.52
C GLU A 237 93.87 -13.08 -72.26
N ILE A 238 93.38 -14.31 -72.04
CA ILE A 238 93.81 -15.49 -72.82
C ILE A 238 93.59 -15.26 -74.31
N LYS A 239 92.42 -14.73 -74.72
CA LYS A 239 92.14 -14.42 -76.13
C LYS A 239 93.10 -13.35 -76.68
N ASN A 240 93.32 -12.27 -75.93
CA ASN A 240 94.26 -11.22 -76.35
C ASN A 240 95.70 -11.74 -76.50
N LEU A 241 96.15 -12.62 -75.59
CA LEU A 241 97.45 -13.29 -75.69
C LEU A 241 97.50 -14.22 -76.90
N GLN A 242 96.44 -14.99 -77.15
CA GLN A 242 96.32 -15.83 -78.34
C GLN A 242 96.41 -14.99 -79.62
N ASP A 243 95.68 -13.88 -79.70
CA ASP A 243 95.69 -12.96 -80.84
C ASP A 243 97.07 -12.30 -81.02
N LYS A 244 97.73 -11.89 -79.93
CA LYS A 244 99.09 -11.34 -79.94
C LYS A 244 100.11 -12.35 -80.45
N TYR A 245 100.13 -13.56 -79.89
CA TYR A 245 101.05 -14.61 -80.31
C TYR A 245 100.75 -15.10 -81.74
N ALA A 246 99.48 -15.15 -82.16
CA ALA A 246 99.12 -15.41 -83.54
C ALA A 246 99.70 -14.33 -84.48
N GLY A 247 99.55 -13.06 -84.11
CA GLY A 247 100.15 -11.94 -84.85
C GLY A 247 101.67 -11.95 -84.87
N GLU A 248 102.33 -12.29 -83.75
CA GLU A 248 103.78 -12.48 -83.69
C GLU A 248 104.22 -13.65 -84.58
N ILE A 249 103.52 -14.78 -84.57
CA ILE A 249 103.78 -15.92 -85.47
C ILE A 249 103.65 -15.51 -86.94
N ASP A 250 102.61 -14.76 -87.30
CA ASP A 250 102.41 -14.32 -88.69
C ASP A 250 103.48 -13.33 -89.13
N LYS A 251 103.90 -12.43 -88.24
CA LYS A 251 105.02 -11.52 -88.49
C LYS A 251 106.33 -12.28 -88.67
N LEU A 252 106.59 -13.25 -87.80
CA LEU A 252 107.79 -14.08 -87.85
C LEU A 252 107.80 -14.94 -89.12
N LYS A 253 106.66 -15.46 -89.58
CA LYS A 253 106.52 -16.10 -90.90
C LYS A 253 106.80 -15.15 -92.06
N ALA A 254 106.32 -13.91 -91.99
CA ALA A 254 106.56 -12.90 -93.02
C ALA A 254 108.05 -12.51 -93.08
N ASP A 255 108.67 -12.29 -91.92
CA ASP A 255 110.10 -11.99 -91.80
C ASP A 255 110.94 -13.15 -92.34
N HIS A 256 110.64 -14.40 -91.96
CA HIS A 256 111.32 -15.58 -92.50
C HIS A 256 111.12 -15.73 -94.01
N LYS A 257 109.96 -15.36 -94.55
CA LYS A 257 109.71 -15.37 -96.00
C LYS A 257 110.60 -14.35 -96.72
N VAL A 258 110.71 -13.13 -96.19
CA VAL A 258 111.60 -12.10 -96.74
C VAL A 258 113.06 -12.53 -96.66
N GLU A 259 113.47 -13.12 -95.53
CA GLU A 259 114.83 -13.62 -95.34
C GLU A 259 115.15 -14.79 -96.29
N MET A 260 114.19 -15.67 -96.54
CA MET A 260 114.29 -16.74 -97.51
C MET A 260 114.34 -16.21 -98.96
N GLU A 261 113.54 -15.21 -99.31
CA GLU A 261 113.59 -14.52 -100.62
C GLU A 261 114.94 -13.82 -100.86
N ASN A 262 115.49 -13.15 -99.83
CA ASN A 262 116.81 -12.54 -99.90
C ASN A 262 117.93 -13.57 -100.05
N SER A 263 117.83 -14.71 -99.34
CA SER A 263 118.78 -15.82 -99.47
C SER A 263 118.72 -16.46 -100.86
N LEU A 264 117.52 -16.56 -101.45
CA LEU A 264 117.31 -17.02 -102.83
C LEU A 264 117.99 -16.08 -103.84
N LYS A 265 117.81 -14.76 -103.69
CA LYS A 265 118.50 -13.75 -104.51
C LYS A 265 120.03 -13.84 -104.41
N ALA A 266 120.55 -13.99 -103.20
CA ALA A 266 121.99 -14.14 -102.99
C ALA A 266 122.55 -15.41 -103.66
N LEU A 267 121.75 -16.50 -103.66
CA LEU A 267 122.11 -17.73 -104.37
C LEU A 267 122.05 -17.57 -105.90
N GLU A 268 121.05 -16.84 -106.42
CA GLU A 268 120.95 -16.50 -107.84
C GLU A 268 122.15 -15.67 -108.30
N GLU A 269 122.56 -14.65 -107.54
CA GLU A 269 123.76 -13.85 -107.83
C GLU A 269 125.03 -14.71 -107.82
N HIS A 270 125.21 -15.57 -106.81
CA HIS A 270 126.35 -16.48 -106.74
C HIS A 270 126.36 -17.50 -107.91
N LEU A 271 125.19 -17.96 -108.36
CA LEU A 271 125.07 -18.83 -109.55
C LEU A 271 125.40 -18.07 -110.83
N MET A 272 124.99 -16.80 -110.94
CA MET A 272 125.35 -15.93 -112.06
C MET A 272 126.85 -15.71 -112.14
N ASP A 273 127.50 -15.39 -111.02
CA ASP A 273 128.96 -15.22 -110.95
C ASP A 273 129.71 -16.51 -111.28
N LYS A 274 129.22 -17.66 -110.78
CA LYS A 274 129.80 -18.98 -111.10
C LYS A 274 129.69 -19.30 -112.58
N ASN A 275 128.53 -19.07 -113.20
CA ASN A 275 128.33 -19.27 -114.62
C ASN A 275 129.23 -18.34 -115.46
N ASN A 276 129.42 -17.10 -115.03
CA ASN A 276 130.28 -16.15 -115.74
C ASN A 276 131.76 -16.58 -115.71
N LEU A 277 132.23 -17.09 -114.56
CA LEU A 277 133.53 -17.74 -114.41
C LEU A 277 133.68 -18.99 -115.28
N GLU A 278 132.62 -19.78 -115.42
CA GLU A 278 132.60 -20.98 -116.26
C GLU A 278 132.63 -20.64 -117.76
N PHE A 279 131.96 -19.56 -118.18
CA PHE A 279 132.08 -18.99 -119.52
C PHE A 279 133.52 -18.54 -119.81
N GLN A 280 134.17 -17.81 -118.89
CA GLN A 280 135.56 -17.39 -119.06
C GLN A 280 136.52 -18.58 -119.16
N LYS A 281 136.30 -19.65 -118.39
CA LYS A 281 137.09 -20.89 -118.49
C LYS A 281 136.95 -21.55 -119.87
N LYS A 282 135.73 -21.67 -120.39
CA LYS A 282 135.49 -22.25 -121.73
C LYS A 282 136.08 -21.38 -122.85
N ASP A 283 136.08 -20.06 -122.69
CA ASP A 283 136.67 -19.13 -123.66
C ASP A 283 138.21 -19.29 -123.73
N LEU A 284 138.86 -19.46 -122.58
CA LEU A 284 140.28 -19.82 -122.47
C LEU A 284 140.61 -21.19 -123.08
N GLU A 285 139.69 -22.15 -122.97
CA GLU A 285 139.84 -23.50 -123.52
C GLU A 285 139.68 -23.51 -125.05
N MET A 286 138.74 -22.72 -125.60
CA MET A 286 138.63 -22.48 -127.04
C MET A 286 139.89 -21.80 -127.59
N GLN A 287 140.45 -20.81 -126.90
CA GLN A 287 141.69 -20.15 -127.35
C GLN A 287 142.89 -21.10 -127.34
N LYS A 288 142.96 -22.03 -126.39
CA LYS A 288 144.01 -23.07 -126.39
C LYS A 288 143.87 -24.04 -127.56
N LEU A 289 142.66 -24.52 -127.82
CA LEU A 289 142.36 -25.39 -128.96
C LEU A 289 142.63 -24.69 -130.31
N GLN A 290 142.34 -23.39 -130.40
CA GLN A 290 142.63 -22.59 -131.59
C GLN A 290 144.14 -22.49 -131.85
N ASN A 291 144.94 -22.29 -130.79
CA ASN A 291 146.40 -22.27 -130.89
C ASN A 291 147.00 -23.65 -131.23
N GLU A 292 146.39 -24.75 -130.80
CA GLU A 292 146.79 -26.11 -131.20
C GLU A 292 146.46 -26.41 -132.67
N ILE A 293 145.32 -25.94 -133.18
CA ILE A 293 144.96 -26.03 -134.61
C ILE A 293 145.97 -25.28 -135.48
N ASP A 294 146.38 -24.09 -135.06
CA ASP A 294 147.36 -23.28 -135.80
C ASP A 294 148.77 -23.90 -135.76
N GLY A 295 149.12 -24.61 -134.67
CA GLY A 295 150.36 -25.38 -134.55
C GLY A 295 150.40 -26.60 -135.47
N LEU A 296 149.29 -27.33 -135.59
CA LEU A 296 149.15 -28.50 -136.46
C LEU A 296 149.13 -28.12 -137.95
N ASN A 297 148.58 -26.96 -138.32
CA ASN A 297 148.62 -26.47 -139.70
C ASN A 297 150.04 -26.11 -140.19
N ARG A 298 150.99 -25.81 -139.29
CA ARG A 298 152.40 -25.60 -139.66
C ARG A 298 153.17 -26.92 -139.92
N GLN A 299 152.63 -28.07 -139.52
CA GLN A 299 153.25 -29.38 -139.78
C GLN A 299 152.74 -30.06 -141.07
N LEU A 300 151.68 -29.55 -141.71
CA LEU A 300 151.00 -30.21 -142.85
C LEU A 300 151.36 -29.67 -144.25
N THR A 301 152.18 -28.62 -144.38
CA THR A 301 152.62 -28.10 -145.70
C THR A 301 154.14 -28.00 -145.83
N GLY A 302 154.80 -29.09 -145.46
CA GLY A 302 156.17 -29.43 -145.86
C GLY A 302 156.23 -30.82 -146.49
N LYS A 303 155.55 -31.03 -147.62
CA LYS A 303 155.83 -32.09 -148.62
C LYS A 303 155.08 -31.86 -149.95
N ASN A 304 155.54 -30.83 -150.66
CA ASN A 304 155.76 -30.71 -152.13
C ASN A 304 155.84 -29.23 -152.48
#